data_AF-A0A920TNZ1-F1
#
_entry.id   AF-A0A920TNZ1-F1
#
_cell.length_a   1.000
_cell.length_b   1.000
_cell.length_c   1.000
_cell.angle_alpha   90.00
_cell.angle_beta   90.00
_cell.angle_gamma   90.00
#
_symmetry.space_group_name_H-M   'P 1'
#
loop_
_entity.id
_entity.type
_entity.pdbx_description
1 polymer ?
#
loop_
_entity_poly.entity_id
_entity_poly.type
_entity_poly.pdbx_seq_one_letter_code
_entity_poly.pdbx_strand_id
1 'polypeptide(L)' 'MLETYILSRQMDLKSAFSTAMGMSFISMIAMEIAMNVVDVVFAGGILVWSVIPLMLAAGFLTPLPYNYYRLKKYDESCH' A
#
# COMPACT_ATOMS: atom_id res chain seq x y z
N MET A 1 -0.96 -9.72 -26.27
CA MET A 1 -0.49 -8.51 -26.99
C MET A 1 -1.63 -7.59 -27.42
N LEU A 2 -2.71 -8.11 -28.03
CA LEU A 2 -3.86 -7.28 -28.43
C LEU A 2 -4.56 -6.61 -27.22
N GLU A 3 -4.80 -7.37 -26.15
CA GLU A 3 -5.35 -6.88 -24.86
C GLU A 3 -4.49 -5.75 -24.25
N THR A 4 -3.17 -5.92 -24.28
CA THR A 4 -2.20 -4.94 -23.74
C THR A 4 -2.21 -3.63 -24.54
N TYR A 5 -2.39 -3.71 -25.87
CA TYR A 5 -2.46 -2.57 -26.76
C TYR A 5 -3.78 -1.78 -26.60
N ILE A 6 -4.89 -2.49 -26.40
CA ILE A 6 -6.21 -1.89 -26.13
C ILE A 6 -6.21 -1.21 -24.75
N LEU A 7 -5.74 -1.87 -23.69
CA LEU A 7 -5.63 -1.27 -22.35
C LEU A 7 -4.71 -0.05 -22.33
N SER A 8 -3.56 -0.10 -23.03
CA SER A 8 -2.62 1.02 -23.15
C SER A 8 -3.23 2.25 -23.83
N ARG A 9 -4.30 2.08 -24.61
CA ARG A 9 -5.06 3.16 -25.26
C ARG A 9 -6.25 3.65 -24.43
N GLN A 10 -6.70 2.87 -23.44
CA GLN A 10 -7.83 3.20 -22.57
C GLN A 10 -7.41 3.86 -21.25
N MET A 11 -6.18 3.64 -20.78
CA MET A 11 -5.64 4.33 -19.61
C MET A 11 -4.78 5.53 -20.01
N ASP A 12 -5.17 6.72 -19.55
CA ASP A 12 -4.33 7.92 -19.63
C ASP A 12 -3.00 7.67 -18.89
N LEU A 13 -1.86 8.00 -19.50
CA LEU A 13 -0.52 7.72 -18.95
C LEU A 13 -0.34 8.24 -17.52
N LYS A 14 -1.00 9.36 -17.19
CA LYS A 14 -0.96 9.94 -15.85
C LYS A 14 -1.77 9.11 -14.84
N SER A 15 -2.90 8.57 -15.27
CA SER A 15 -3.74 7.67 -14.48
C SER A 15 -3.08 6.30 -14.30
N ALA A 16 -2.49 5.74 -15.36
CA ALA A 16 -1.74 4.49 -15.30
C ALA A 16 -0.54 4.57 -14.35
N PHE A 17 0.23 5.66 -14.39
CA PHE A 17 1.36 5.87 -13.49
C PHE A 17 0.92 6.03 -12.04
N SER A 18 -0.14 6.80 -11.79
CA SER A 18 -0.72 6.95 -10.44
C SER A 18 -1.29 5.62 -9.90
N THR A 19 -1.86 4.80 -10.78
CA THR A 19 -2.42 3.48 -10.41
C THR A 19 -1.32 2.48 -10.14
N ALA A 20 -0.27 2.42 -10.97
CA ALA A 20 0.90 1.56 -10.75
C ALA A 20 1.66 1.93 -9.46
N MET A 21 1.87 3.23 -9.23
CA MET A 21 2.41 3.77 -7.98
C MET A 21 1.52 3.41 -6.78
N GLY A 22 0.21 3.58 -6.90
CA GLY A 22 -0.75 3.42 -5.81
C GLY A 22 -1.14 1.98 -5.45
N MET A 23 -1.20 1.07 -6.42
CA MET A 23 -1.53 -0.35 -6.15
C MET A 23 -0.31 -1.19 -5.82
N SER A 24 0.86 -0.89 -6.39
CA SER A 24 1.97 -1.85 -6.40
C SER A 24 3.27 -1.31 -5.80
N PHE A 25 3.70 -0.10 -6.17
CA PHE A 25 5.05 0.35 -5.78
C PHE A 25 5.10 0.99 -4.37
N ILE A 26 4.23 1.98 -4.12
CA ILE A 26 4.21 2.70 -2.83
C ILE A 26 3.73 1.77 -1.72
N SER A 27 2.73 0.93 -1.99
CA SER A 27 2.19 -0.03 -1.03
C SER A 27 3.20 -1.12 -0.66
N MET A 28 4.00 -1.60 -1.62
CA MET A 28 5.09 -2.56 -1.38
C MET A 28 6.16 -1.94 -0.47
N ILE A 29 6.62 -0.73 -0.79
CA ILE A 29 7.62 -0.02 0.02
C ILE A 29 7.09 0.31 1.42
N ALA A 30 5.84 0.76 1.53
CA ALA A 30 5.22 1.09 2.81
C ALA A 30 5.10 -0.14 3.72
N MET A 31 4.74 -1.30 3.16
CA MET A 31 4.66 -2.56 3.88
C MET A 31 6.04 -3.04 4.35
N GLU A 32 7.05 -2.97 3.49
CA GLU A 32 8.44 -3.33 3.83
C GLU A 32 8.98 -2.46 4.97
N ILE A 33 8.79 -1.14 4.87
CA ILE A 33 9.23 -0.18 5.89
C ILE A 33 8.47 -0.39 7.19
N ALA A 34 7.15 -0.60 7.15
CA ALA A 34 6.36 -0.78 8.35
C ALA A 34 6.75 -2.04 9.13
N MET A 35 6.95 -3.16 8.44
CA MET A 35 7.41 -4.38 9.09
C MET A 35 8.81 -4.19 9.68
N ASN A 36 9.73 -3.55 8.95
CA ASN A 36 11.07 -3.28 9.45
C ASN A 36 11.07 -2.31 10.65
N VAL A 37 10.22 -1.28 10.63
CA VAL A 37 10.07 -0.32 11.75
C VAL A 37 9.47 -1.01 12.98
N VAL A 38 8.42 -1.82 12.81
CA VAL A 38 7.82 -2.57 13.91
C VAL A 38 8.83 -3.56 14.50
N ASP A 39 9.62 -4.22 13.66
CA ASP A 39 10.68 -5.14 14.10
C ASP A 39 11.76 -4.42 14.92
N VAL A 40 12.28 -3.29 14.42
CA VAL A 40 13.30 -2.50 15.13
C VAL A 40 12.77 -1.89 16.43
N VAL A 41 11.52 -1.40 16.44
CA VAL A 41 10.94 -0.69 17.60
C VAL A 41 10.45 -1.64 18.68
N PHE A 42 9.83 -2.77 18.31
CA PHE A 42 9.15 -3.66 19.27
C PHE A 42 9.84 -5.02 19.47
N ALA A 43 10.53 -5.54 18.45
CA ALA A 43 11.22 -6.83 18.53
C ALA A 43 12.74 -6.69 18.79
N GLY A 44 13.32 -5.52 18.51
CA GLY A 44 14.76 -5.29 18.64
C GLY A 44 15.61 -6.22 17.76
N GLY A 45 15.03 -6.77 16.69
CA GLY A 45 15.65 -7.74 15.79
C GLY A 45 15.34 -9.22 16.06
N ILE A 46 14.50 -9.57 17.05
CA ILE A 46 14.12 -10.97 17.36
C ILE A 46 12.59 -11.09 17.43
N LEU A 47 12.02 -11.91 16.54
CA LEU A 47 10.57 -12.11 16.48
C LEU A 47 10.04 -12.80 17.75
N VAL A 48 9.30 -12.05 18.59
CA VAL A 48 8.63 -12.58 19.79
C VAL A 48 7.15 -12.81 19.51
N TRP A 49 6.56 -13.88 20.05
CA TRP A 49 5.14 -14.23 19.81
C TRP A 49 4.15 -13.10 20.16
N SER A 50 4.51 -12.22 21.10
CA SER A 50 3.73 -11.03 21.47
C SER A 50 3.69 -9.93 20.40
N VAL A 51 4.63 -9.90 19.46
CA VAL A 51 4.76 -8.84 18.42
C VAL A 51 3.94 -9.18 17.17
N ILE A 52 3.58 -10.45 16.96
CA ILE A 52 2.76 -10.93 15.83
C ILE A 52 1.43 -10.18 15.68
N PRO A 53 0.58 -10.04 16.72
CA PRO A 53 -0.67 -9.28 16.60
C PRO A 53 -0.44 -7.79 16.32
N LEU A 54 0.69 -7.24 16.77
CA LEU A 54 1.05 -5.84 16.59
C LEU A 54 1.57 -5.58 15.16
N MET A 55 2.31 -6.53 14.57
CA MET A 55 2.69 -6.52 13.15
C MET A 55 1.47 -6.60 12.23
N LEU A 56 0.52 -7.48 12.53
CA LEU A 56 -0.73 -7.59 11.76
C LEU A 56 -1.54 -6.30 11.83
N ALA A 57 -1.67 -5.70 13.02
CA ALA A 57 -2.34 -4.41 13.19
C ALA A 57 -1.62 -3.30 12.44
N ALA A 58 -0.29 -3.21 12.55
CA ALA A 58 0.52 -2.22 11.86
C ALA A 58 0.45 -2.35 10.34
N GLY A 59 0.52 -3.58 9.81
CA GLY A 59 0.38 -3.89 8.38
C GLY A 59 -1.02 -3.58 7.82
N PHE A 60 -2.07 -3.73 8.63
CA PHE A 60 -3.42 -3.32 8.28
C PHE A 60 -3.60 -1.80 8.34
N LEU A 61 -3.03 -1.16 9.35
CA LEU A 61 -3.09 0.30 9.55
C LEU A 61 -2.21 1.07 8.58
N THR A 62 -1.11 0.52 8.05
CA THR A 62 -0.19 1.27 7.18
C THR A 62 -0.80 1.76 5.87
N PRO A 63 -1.52 0.92 5.10
CA PRO A 63 -2.12 1.39 3.86
C PRO A 63 -3.34 2.29 4.10
N LEU A 64 -3.97 2.20 5.27
CA LEU A 64 -5.24 2.85 5.60
C LEU A 64 -5.22 4.40 5.56
N PRO A 65 -4.29 5.13 6.20
CA PRO A 65 -4.28 6.60 6.20
C PRO A 65 -3.97 7.17 4.80
N TYR A 66 -3.07 6.52 4.04
CA TYR A 66 -2.78 6.93 2.68
C TYR A 66 -3.99 6.70 1.76
N ASN A 67 -4.64 5.53 1.86
CA ASN A 67 -5.81 5.22 1.07
C ASN A 67 -7.00 6.13 1.44
N TYR A 68 -7.22 6.40 2.73
CA TYR A 68 -8.29 7.27 3.21
C TYR A 68 -8.08 8.75 2.83
N TYR A 69 -6.84 9.25 2.88
CA TYR A 69 -6.50 10.58 2.37
C TYR A 69 -6.77 10.69 0.86
N ARG A 70 -6.45 9.64 0.10
CA ARG A 70 -6.75 9.57 -1.34
C ARG A 70 -8.24 9.61 -1.61
N LEU A 71 -9.02 8.74 -0.96
CA LEU A 71 -10.47 8.67 -1.11
C LEU A 71 -11.12 10.02 -0.78
N LYS A 72 -10.67 10.68 0.29
CA LYS A 72 -11.15 12.02 0.69
C LYS A 72 -10.76 13.13 -0.28
N LYS A 73 -9.62 13.01 -0.97
CA LYS A 73 -9.14 14.02 -1.95
C LYS A 73 -9.81 13.87 -3.31
N TYR A 74 -10.15 12.64 -3.70
CA TYR A 74 -10.79 12.34 -4.98
C TYR A 74 -12.32 12.20 -4.88
N ASP A 75 -12.89 12.37 -3.68
CA ASP A 75 -14.33 12.19 -3.36
C ASP A 75 -14.87 10.83 -3.82
N GLU A 76 -13.99 9.83 -3.91
CA GLU A 76 -14.32 8.47 -4.32
C GLU A 76 -14.76 7.70 -3.07
N SER A 77 -16.03 7.81 -2.70
CA SER A 77 -16.65 6.91 -1.73
C SER A 77 -17.25 5.72 -2.47
N CYS A 78 -16.61 4.54 -2.42
CA CYS A 78 -17.29 3.29 -2.75
C CYS A 78 -18.36 3.03 -1.69
N HIS A 79 -19.62 3.23 -2.05
CA HIS A 79 -20.76 2.64 -1.34
C HIS A 79 -21.02 1.25 -1.93
#